data_AF-A0A954Z231-F1
#
_entry.id   AF-A0A954Z231-F1
#
_cell.length_a   1.000
_cell.length_b   1.000
_cell.length_c   1.000
_cell.angle_alpha   90.00
_cell.angle_beta   90.00
_cell.angle_gamma   90.00
#
_symmetry.space_group_name_H-M   'P 1'
#
loop_
_entity.id
_entity.type
_entity.pdbx_description
1 polymer ?
#
loop_
_entity_poly.entity_id
_entity_poly.type
_entity_poly.pdbx_seq_one_letter_code
_entity_poly.pdbx_strand_id
1 'polypeptide(L)' 'IHGGLDYRVVDTQGMSTFTALQRRGIPARLLYFPDENHWVLKPSNSILWHETVISWLDEWTKK' A
#
# COMPACT_ATOMS: atom_id res chain seq x y z
N ILE A 1 -1.07 1.22 0.38
CA ILE A 1 0.31 1.32 0.89
C ILE A 1 0.22 1.98 2.26
N HIS A 2 0.86 1.44 3.29
CA HIS A 2 0.77 1.99 4.64
C HIS A 2 2.08 1.87 5.41
N GLY A 3 2.44 2.90 6.18
CA GLY A 3 3.60 2.93 7.08
C GLY A 3 3.20 2.67 8.53
N GLY A 4 3.92 1.77 9.23
CA GLY A 4 3.63 1.41 10.62
C GLY A 4 3.86 2.53 11.64
N LEU A 5 4.64 3.55 11.28
CA LEU A 5 4.91 4.74 12.09
C LEU A 5 4.13 5.97 11.59
N ASP A 6 3.06 5.76 10.81
CA ASP A 6 2.16 6.83 10.40
C ASP A 6 1.21 7.19 11.56
N TYR A 7 1.62 8.17 12.36
CA TYR A 7 0.80 8.72 13.45
C TYR A 7 -0.26 9.73 12.97
N ARG A 8 -0.30 10.07 11.67
CA ARG A 8 -1.36 10.92 11.09
C ARG A 8 -2.54 10.07 10.64
N VAL A 9 -2.26 8.89 10.08
CA VAL A 9 -3.23 7.89 9.67
C VAL A 9 -2.79 6.54 10.21
N VAL A 10 -3.41 6.10 11.31
CA VAL A 10 -3.09 4.83 11.97
C VAL A 10 -3.27 3.66 10.98
N ASP A 11 -2.34 2.72 11.00
CA ASP A 11 -2.26 1.53 10.13
C ASP A 11 -3.54 0.70 10.04
N THR A 12 -4.31 0.63 11.13
CA THR A 12 -5.63 0.01 11.18
C THR A 12 -6.61 0.57 10.13
N GLN A 13 -6.49 1.82 9.69
CA GLN A 13 -7.31 2.40 8.62
C GLN A 13 -7.02 1.74 7.26
N GLY A 14 -5.76 1.52 6.94
CA GLY A 14 -5.35 0.78 5.74
C GLY A 14 -5.75 -0.69 5.81
N MET A 15 -5.52 -1.35 6.96
CA MET A 15 -5.85 -2.76 7.16
C MET A 15 -7.36 -3.04 7.12
N SER A 16 -8.18 -2.17 7.73
CA SER A 16 -9.64 -2.30 7.71
C SER A 16 -10.21 -2.12 6.30
N THR A 17 -9.71 -1.16 5.54
CA THR A 17 -10.09 -0.96 4.14
C THR A 17 -9.73 -2.18 3.28
N PHE A 18 -8.50 -2.69 3.41
CA PHE A 18 -8.08 -3.91 2.71
C PHE A 18 -8.98 -5.11 3.06
N THR A 19 -9.25 -5.32 4.35
CA THR A 19 -10.14 -6.39 4.81
C THR A 19 -11.56 -6.25 4.23
N ALA A 20 -12.09 -5.03 4.18
CA ALA A 20 -13.40 -4.77 3.59
C ALA A 20 -13.44 -5.08 2.08
N LEU A 21 -12.38 -4.76 1.34
CA LEU A 21 -12.25 -5.08 -0.09
C LEU A 21 -12.20 -6.60 -0.31
N GLN A 22 -11.39 -7.32 0.48
CA GLN A 22 -11.30 -8.79 0.43
C GLN A 22 -12.67 -9.44 0.68
N ARG A 23 -13.42 -8.97 1.69
CA ARG A 23 -14.77 -9.48 1.99
C ARG A 23 -15.79 -9.23 0.88
N ARG A 24 -15.56 -8.23 0.02
CA ARG A 24 -16.43 -7.91 -1.12
C ARG A 24 -15.98 -8.57 -2.42
N GLY A 25 -14.90 -9.37 -2.40
CA GLY A 25 -14.33 -9.97 -3.61
C GLY A 25 -13.75 -8.93 -4.57
N ILE A 26 -13.43 -7.71 -4.09
CA ILE A 26 -12.83 -6.67 -4.90
C ILE A 26 -11.31 -6.90 -4.91
N PRO A 27 -10.66 -7.01 -6.08
CA PRO A 27 -9.22 -7.14 -6.17
C PRO A 27 -8.51 -6.01 -5.42
N ALA A 28 -7.63 -6.37 -4.49
CA ALA A 28 -6.86 -5.43 -3.69
C ALA A 28 -5.51 -6.02 -3.32
N ARG A 29 -4.49 -5.16 -3.17
CA ARG A 29 -3.15 -5.51 -2.65
C ARG A 29 -2.78 -4.59 -1.49
N LEU A 30 -2.12 -5.14 -0.47
CA LEU A 30 -1.59 -4.40 0.66
C LEU A 30 -0.05 -4.43 0.62
N LEU A 31 0.57 -3.27 0.44
CA LEU A 31 2.00 -3.06 0.66
C LEU A 31 2.18 -2.33 1.99
N TYR A 32 2.88 -2.96 2.94
CA TYR A 32 3.03 -2.48 4.31
C TYR A 32 4.51 -2.33 4.66
N PHE A 33 4.87 -1.17 5.19
CA PHE A 33 6.22 -0.85 5.63
C PHE A 33 6.21 -0.60 7.15
N PRO A 34 6.63 -1.57 8.00
CA PRO A 34 6.47 -1.47 9.44
C PRO A 34 7.25 -0.31 10.08
N ASP A 35 8.29 0.17 9.42
CA ASP A 35 9.27 1.12 9.93
C ASP A 35 9.36 2.42 9.09
N GLU A 36 8.35 2.67 8.25
CA GLU A 36 8.12 3.95 7.54
C GLU A 36 7.04 4.76 8.24
N ASN A 37 7.08 6.08 8.06
CA ASN A 37 6.05 7.00 8.58
C ASN A 37 4.99 7.29 7.51
N HIS A 38 4.37 8.48 7.55
CA HIS A 38 3.42 8.94 6.54
C HIS A 38 4.01 9.02 5.11
N TRP A 39 5.33 8.97 4.98
CA TRP A 39 6.09 8.99 3.74
C TRP A 39 6.92 7.71 3.61
N VAL A 40 7.29 7.36 2.38
CA VAL A 40 8.25 6.27 2.11
C VAL A 40 9.63 6.90 1.94
N LEU A 41 10.46 6.84 2.97
CA LEU A 41 11.73 7.57 3.04
C LEU A 41 12.95 6.72 2.70
N LYS A 42 12.93 5.41 3.00
CA LYS A 42 14.09 4.56 2.68
C LYS A 42 14.17 4.34 1.17
N PRO A 43 15.34 4.52 0.54
CA PRO A 43 15.49 4.37 -0.91
C PRO A 43 15.01 3.02 -1.45
N SER A 44 15.34 1.92 -0.76
CA SER A 44 14.90 0.57 -1.14
C SER A 44 13.38 0.40 -1.08
N ASN A 45 12.73 0.96 -0.05
CA ASN A 45 11.28 0.92 0.09
C ASN A 45 10.60 1.79 -0.98
N SER A 46 11.20 2.92 -1.35
CA SER A 46 10.68 3.79 -2.41
C SER A 46 10.70 3.08 -3.77
N ILE A 47 11.77 2.35 -4.10
CA ILE A 47 11.83 1.53 -5.33
C ILE A 47 10.70 0.49 -5.34
N LEU A 48 10.59 -0.31 -4.27
CA LEU A 48 9.53 -1.33 -4.16
C LEU A 48 8.13 -0.71 -4.26
N TRP A 49 7.91 0.43 -3.62
CA TRP A 49 6.64 1.15 -3.68
C TRP A 49 6.27 1.54 -5.12
N HIS A 50 7.18 2.19 -5.84
CA HIS A 50 6.92 2.62 -7.21
C HIS A 50 6.72 1.43 -8.15
N GLU A 51 7.56 0.39 -8.05
CA GLU A 51 7.42 -0.83 -8.85
C GLU A 51 6.07 -1.51 -8.61
N THR A 52 5.65 -1.62 -7.35
CA THR A 52 4.37 -2.24 -6.98
C THR A 52 3.18 -1.45 -7.53
N VAL A 53 3.20 -0.11 -7.41
CA VAL A 53 2.12 0.75 -7.90
C VAL A 53 2.05 0.74 -9.42
N ILE A 54 3.19 0.88 -10.11
CA ILE A 54 3.26 0.86 -11.57
C ILE A 54 2.80 -0.51 -12.09
N SER A 55 3.28 -1.61 -11.51
CA SER A 55 2.84 -2.96 -11.90
C SER A 55 1.34 -3.18 -11.71
N TRP A 56 0.75 -2.64 -10.63
CA TRP A 56 -0.70 -2.67 -10.44
C TRP A 56 -1.43 -1.87 -11.51
N LEU A 57 -0.98 -0.65 -11.82
CA LEU A 57 -1.58 0.13 -12.90
C LEU A 57 -1.46 -0.57 -14.25
N ASP A 58 -0.32 -1.16 -14.57
CA ASP A 58 -0.11 -1.92 -15.80
C ASP A 58 -1.13 -3.07 -15.95
N GLU A 59 -1.40 -3.81 -14.87
CA GLU A 59 -2.38 -4.91 -14.87
C GLU A 59 -3.80 -4.47 -15.28
N TRP A 60 -4.19 -3.24 -14.94
CA TRP A 60 -5.55 -2.74 -15.17
C TRP A 60 -5.69 -1.72 -16.30
N THR A 61 -4.58 -1.13 -16.77
CA THR A 61 -4.62 0.05 -17.68
C THR A 61 -3.74 -0.07 -18.91
N LYS A 62 -2.84 -1.05 -18.99
CA LYS A 62 -1.97 -1.24 -20.14
C LYS A 62 -2.79 -1.64 -21.36
N LYS A 63 -2.51 -0.98 -22.49
CA LYS A 63 -3.13 -1.27 -23.80
C LYS A 63 -2.57 -2.54 -24.41
#